data_AF-A0AA38JEV7-F1
#
_entry.id   AF-A0AA38JEV7-F1
#
_cell.length_a   1.000
_cell.length_b   1.000
_cell.length_c   1.000
_cell.angle_alpha   90.00
_cell.angle_beta   90.00
_cell.angle_gamma   90.00
#
_symmetry.space_group_name_H-M   'P 1'
#
loop_
_entity.id
_entity.type
_entity.pdbx_description
1 polymer ?
#
loop_
_entity_poly.entity_id
_entity_poly.type
_entity_poly.pdbx_seq_one_letter_code
_entity_poly.pdbx_strand_id
1 'polypeptide(L)'
;VVYYNFHALGLSLLFKPTDGYKPRTGLARSELMEDKLVLDSLDIYNIPASTSDSKGFQKKREETAFATYPMSPVILNLTHPEEEEGKNLPHSLQISKESTGKDFVQGLREPDRKGGGSGPFSGSIGIWCEWTKHGILVEFGGVEAIGPQAWERGKDAVWKVVTVFLPNINNSSAT
;
A
#
# COMPACT_ATOMS: atom_id res chain seq x y z
N VAL A 1 -12.01 -5.71 12.36
CA VAL A 1 -11.11 -6.32 11.35
C VAL A 1 -10.15 -7.26 12.06
N VAL A 2 -9.62 -8.25 11.34
CA VAL A 2 -8.63 -9.21 11.84
C VAL A 2 -7.40 -9.13 10.93
N TYR A 3 -6.21 -9.04 11.52
CA TYR A 3 -4.96 -8.96 10.77
C TYR A 3 -4.17 -10.25 10.90
N TYR A 4 -3.80 -10.86 9.77
CA TYR A 4 -2.81 -11.93 9.74
C TYR A 4 -1.49 -11.35 9.25
N ASN A 5 -0.60 -11.06 10.19
CA ASN A 5 0.69 -10.41 9.94
C ASN A 5 1.78 -11.47 9.72
N PHE A 6 2.35 -11.49 8.52
CA PHE A 6 3.50 -12.32 8.17
C PHE A 6 4.76 -11.46 8.11
N HIS A 7 5.23 -11.07 9.29
CA HIS A 7 6.37 -10.16 9.47
C HIS A 7 7.60 -10.56 8.64
N ALA A 8 8.04 -11.81 8.73
CA ALA A 8 9.21 -12.30 7.98
C ALA A 8 9.01 -12.30 6.45
N LEU A 9 7.77 -12.33 5.98
CA LEU A 9 7.44 -12.27 4.55
C LEU A 9 7.21 -10.84 4.06
N GLY A 10 7.06 -9.85 4.95
CA GLY A 10 6.67 -8.50 4.52
C GLY A 10 5.24 -8.44 3.98
N LEU A 11 4.32 -9.20 4.60
CA LEU A 11 2.92 -9.30 4.15
C LEU A 11 1.97 -9.14 5.34
N SER A 12 0.88 -8.40 5.15
CA SER A 12 -0.25 -8.35 6.09
C SER A 12 -1.55 -8.60 5.33
N LEU A 13 -2.42 -9.45 5.89
CA LEU A 13 -3.75 -9.69 5.35
C LEU A 13 -4.79 -9.11 6.31
N LEU A 14 -5.66 -8.23 5.79
CA LEU A 14 -6.76 -7.64 6.53
C LEU A 14 -8.07 -8.35 6.15
N PHE A 15 -8.71 -8.92 7.15
CA PHE A 15 -10.02 -9.54 7.02
C PHE A 15 -11.10 -8.70 7.68
N LYS A 16 -12.24 -8.56 7.00
CA LYS A 16 -13.46 -7.98 7.59
C LYS A 16 -14.41 -9.10 8.02
N PRO A 17 -15.04 -8.97 9.20
CA PRO A 17 -16.05 -9.92 9.62
C PRO A 17 -17.35 -9.74 8.81
N THR A 18 -18.02 -10.85 8.52
CA THR A 18 -19.32 -10.89 7.85
C THR A 18 -20.40 -11.43 8.80
N ASP A 19 -21.66 -11.38 8.38
CA ASP A 19 -22.78 -12.06 9.04
C ASP A 19 -22.95 -11.70 10.53
N GLY A 20 -22.68 -10.44 10.86
CA GLY A 20 -22.79 -9.90 12.22
C GLY A 20 -21.70 -10.36 13.18
N TYR A 21 -20.67 -11.08 12.73
CA TYR A 21 -19.54 -11.45 13.58
C TYR A 21 -18.79 -10.21 14.08
N LYS A 22 -18.47 -10.21 15.38
CA LYS A 22 -17.71 -9.15 16.05
C LYS A 22 -16.56 -9.80 16.83
N PRO A 23 -15.40 -10.06 16.20
CA PRO A 23 -14.25 -10.65 16.88
C PRO A 23 -13.80 -9.73 18.02
N ARG A 24 -13.47 -10.33 19.17
CA ARG A 24 -12.90 -9.60 20.32
C ARG A 24 -11.39 -9.48 20.16
N THR A 25 -10.81 -8.42 20.72
CA THR A 25 -9.36 -8.27 20.79
C THR A 25 -8.75 -9.37 21.67
N GLY A 26 -7.60 -9.92 21.26
CA GLY A 26 -6.85 -10.90 22.03
C GLY A 26 -7.29 -12.35 21.87
N LEU A 27 -8.23 -12.64 20.97
CA LEU A 27 -8.59 -14.02 20.62
C LEU A 27 -7.40 -14.76 20.01
N ALA A 28 -7.22 -16.02 20.42
CA ALA A 28 -6.33 -16.94 19.73
C ALA A 28 -6.92 -17.29 18.36
N ARG A 29 -6.07 -17.68 17.41
CA ARG A 29 -6.50 -18.04 16.05
C ARG A 29 -7.58 -19.13 16.03
N SER A 30 -7.45 -20.14 16.90
CA SER A 30 -8.42 -21.23 17.01
C SER A 30 -9.81 -20.80 17.50
N GLU A 31 -9.94 -19.59 18.04
CA GLU A 31 -11.20 -19.01 18.52
C GLU A 31 -11.86 -18.09 17.47
N LEU A 32 -11.20 -17.89 16.32
CA LEU A 32 -11.76 -17.13 15.21
C LEU A 32 -12.73 -17.99 14.41
N MET A 33 -13.90 -17.44 14.11
CA MET A 33 -14.80 -18.00 13.11
C MET A 33 -14.28 -17.63 11.72
N GLU A 34 -13.31 -18.39 11.21
CA GLU A 34 -12.64 -18.12 9.93
C GLU A 34 -13.62 -18.12 8.74
N ASP A 35 -14.71 -18.90 8.83
CA ASP A 35 -15.82 -18.93 7.87
C ASP A 35 -16.61 -17.62 7.79
N LYS A 36 -16.51 -16.77 8.81
CA LYS A 36 -17.14 -15.43 8.89
C LYS A 36 -16.15 -14.30 8.66
N LEU A 37 -15.01 -14.60 8.05
CA LEU A 37 -13.98 -13.63 7.70
C LEU A 37 -13.78 -13.66 6.19
N VAL A 38 -13.85 -12.49 5.55
CA VAL A 38 -13.51 -12.34 4.14
C VAL A 38 -12.31 -11.41 4.01
N LEU A 39 -11.38 -11.77 3.11
CA LEU A 39 -10.23 -10.94 2.82
C LEU A 39 -10.71 -9.61 2.23
N ASP A 40 -10.26 -8.52 2.82
CA ASP A 40 -10.64 -7.16 2.43
C ASP A 40 -9.47 -6.46 1.73
N SER A 41 -8.28 -6.55 2.32
CA SER A 41 -7.06 -6.03 1.71
C SER A 41 -5.80 -6.83 2.07
N LEU A 42 -4.75 -6.58 1.31
CA LEU A 42 -3.42 -7.14 1.42
C LEU A 42 -2.42 -5.99 1.45
N ASP A 43 -1.55 -5.92 2.44
CA ASP A 43 -0.42 -4.99 2.46
C ASP A 43 0.87 -5.74 2.13
N ILE A 44 1.61 -5.20 1.18
CA ILE A 44 2.95 -5.65 0.79
C ILE A 44 3.93 -4.61 1.30
N TYR A 45 4.93 -5.05 2.06
CA TYR A 45 5.93 -4.16 2.66
C TYR A 45 7.24 -4.15 1.87
N ASN A 46 7.82 -2.97 1.79
CA ASN A 46 9.17 -2.73 1.31
C ASN A 46 9.90 -1.89 2.36
N ILE A 47 11.01 -2.41 2.88
CA ILE A 47 11.97 -1.62 3.64
C ILE A 47 13.04 -1.18 2.65
N PRO A 48 13.04 0.10 2.20
CA PRO A 48 14.10 0.60 1.35
C PRO A 48 15.42 0.52 2.09
N ALA A 49 16.50 0.13 1.40
CA ALA A 49 17.82 0.20 1.99
C ALA A 49 18.12 1.66 2.39
N SER A 50 18.48 1.89 3.65
CA SER A 50 18.91 3.23 4.07
C SER A 50 20.20 3.57 3.35
N THR A 51 20.17 4.54 2.44
CA THR A 51 21.39 5.11 1.87
C THR A 51 22.18 5.75 3.00
N SER A 52 23.33 5.15 3.31
CA SER A 52 24.15 5.37 4.50
C SER A 52 24.90 6.71 4.55
N ASP A 53 24.43 7.76 3.87
CA ASP A 53 25.17 9.01 3.71
C ASP A 53 24.55 10.24 4.41
N SER A 54 23.39 10.11 5.05
CA SER A 54 22.82 11.17 5.88
C SER A 54 23.40 11.13 7.30
N LYS A 55 24.65 11.60 7.44
CA LYS A 55 25.27 11.95 8.73
C LYS A 55 24.36 12.95 9.47
N GLY A 56 23.52 12.46 10.39
CA GLY A 56 22.79 13.30 11.34
C GLY A 56 21.37 12.87 11.68
N PHE A 57 20.72 12.02 10.88
CA PHE A 57 19.35 11.57 11.16
C PHE A 57 19.33 10.07 11.44
N GLN A 58 19.86 9.69 12.60
CA GLN A 58 19.51 8.40 13.18
C GLN A 58 18.04 8.45 13.60
N LYS A 59 17.14 8.14 12.67
CA LYS A 59 15.79 7.71 13.04
C LYS A 59 15.99 6.54 13.99
N LYS A 60 15.50 6.69 15.23
CA LYS A 60 15.17 5.54 16.05
C LYS A 60 14.43 4.59 15.13
N ARG A 61 15.03 3.42 14.97
CA ARG A 61 14.47 2.22 14.39
C ARG A 61 13.19 1.94 15.16
N GLU A 62 12.10 2.65 14.86
CA GLU A 62 10.78 2.04 14.91
C GLU A 62 10.87 0.97 13.85
N GLU A 63 11.40 -0.16 14.31
CA GLU A 63 11.61 -1.39 13.60
C GLU A 63 10.24 -1.72 13.03
N THR A 64 10.02 -1.39 11.76
CA THR A 64 8.89 -1.96 11.04
C THR A 64 9.08 -3.46 11.19
N ALA A 65 8.23 -4.11 12.00
CA ALA A 65 8.35 -5.52 12.32
C ALA A 65 8.36 -6.41 11.07
N PHE A 66 7.89 -5.86 9.94
CA PHE A 66 7.87 -6.48 8.63
C PHE A 66 9.20 -6.38 7.91
N ALA A 67 9.65 -7.48 7.32
CA ALA A 67 10.70 -7.54 6.32
C ALA A 67 10.24 -6.97 4.97
N THR A 68 11.17 -6.76 4.03
CA THR A 68 10.83 -6.51 2.63
C THR A 68 10.27 -7.76 1.98
N TYR A 69 9.16 -7.63 1.25
CA TYR A 69 8.57 -8.73 0.49
C TYR A 69 9.60 -9.33 -0.49
N PRO A 70 9.85 -10.64 -0.43
CA PRO A 70 10.99 -11.24 -1.13
C PRO A 70 10.79 -11.33 -2.64
N MET A 71 9.54 -11.46 -3.10
CA MET A 71 9.23 -11.61 -4.54
C MET A 71 9.18 -10.23 -5.21
N SER A 72 10.05 -10.01 -6.19
CA SER A 72 10.13 -8.77 -6.96
C SER A 72 10.49 -9.09 -8.42
N PRO A 73 9.87 -8.42 -9.41
CA PRO A 73 8.84 -7.39 -9.26
C PRO A 73 7.49 -7.96 -8.79
N VAL A 74 6.73 -7.14 -8.07
CA VAL A 74 5.30 -7.40 -7.83
C VAL A 74 4.55 -6.96 -9.08
N ILE A 75 3.79 -7.84 -9.69
CA ILE A 75 3.02 -7.56 -10.90
C ILE A 75 1.55 -7.44 -10.51
N LEU A 76 0.98 -6.25 -10.71
CA LEU A 76 -0.44 -5.99 -10.49
C LEU A 76 -1.14 -5.91 -11.85
N ASN A 77 -2.16 -6.74 -12.05
CA ASN A 77 -3.02 -6.65 -13.22
C ASN A 77 -4.02 -5.52 -13.01
N LEU A 78 -4.10 -4.60 -13.96
CA LEU A 78 -4.93 -3.41 -13.87
C LEU A 78 -6.25 -3.65 -14.60
N THR A 79 -7.35 -3.42 -13.90
CA THR A 79 -8.68 -3.38 -14.50
C THR A 79 -8.93 -1.96 -15.01
N HIS A 80 -9.31 -1.83 -16.27
CA HIS A 80 -9.71 -0.57 -16.88
C HIS A 80 -11.21 -0.60 -17.19
N PRO A 81 -11.96 0.49 -16.97
CA PRO A 81 -13.33 0.60 -17.47
C PRO A 81 -13.35 0.51 -19.01
N GLU A 82 -14.42 -0.06 -19.58
CA GLU A 82 -14.63 -0.17 -21.03
C GLU A 82 -14.52 1.20 -21.74
N GLU A 83 -14.87 2.29 -21.06
CA GLU A 83 -14.76 3.67 -21.58
C GLU A 83 -13.31 4.15 -21.82
N GLU A 84 -12.31 3.41 -21.35
CA GLU A 84 -10.89 3.68 -21.60
C GLU A 84 -10.25 2.73 -22.62
N GLU A 85 -11.05 1.85 -23.21
CA GLU A 85 -10.66 0.94 -24.28
C GLU A 85 -10.26 1.77 -25.53
N GLY A 86 -9.00 1.61 -25.97
CA GLY A 86 -8.40 2.40 -27.06
C GLY A 86 -7.37 3.45 -26.65
N LYS A 87 -7.16 3.70 -25.34
CA LYS A 87 -6.15 4.68 -24.86
C LYS A 87 -4.73 4.13 -24.68
N ASN A 88 -4.37 2.96 -25.24
CA ASN A 88 -3.07 2.29 -25.06
C ASN A 88 -2.61 2.28 -23.59
N LEU A 89 -3.54 1.94 -22.68
CA LEU A 89 -3.25 1.85 -21.26
C LEU A 89 -2.50 0.56 -20.92
N PRO A 90 -1.54 0.60 -19.98
CA PRO A 90 -0.87 -0.62 -19.53
C PRO A 90 -1.88 -1.54 -18.82
N HIS A 91 -1.92 -2.82 -19.20
CA HIS A 91 -2.76 -3.83 -18.53
C HIS A 91 -2.14 -4.36 -17.23
N SER A 92 -0.88 -4.02 -16.96
CA SER A 92 -0.17 -4.43 -15.76
C SER A 92 0.81 -3.37 -15.30
N LEU A 93 0.96 -3.23 -13.98
CA LEU A 93 2.00 -2.44 -13.35
C LEU A 93 3.05 -3.39 -12.74
N GLN A 94 4.32 -3.20 -13.09
CA GLN A 94 5.43 -3.89 -12.45
C GLN A 94 6.06 -2.99 -11.39
N ILE A 95 6.11 -3.48 -10.15
CA ILE A 95 6.62 -2.74 -8.99
C ILE A 95 7.90 -3.43 -8.52
N SER A 96 9.03 -2.80 -8.79
CA SER A 96 10.34 -3.19 -8.24
C SER A 96 10.50 -2.63 -6.82
N LYS A 97 11.50 -3.09 -6.07
CA LYS A 97 11.80 -2.55 -4.72
C LYS A 97 12.27 -1.10 -4.77
N GLU A 98 12.80 -0.67 -5.91
CA GLU A 98 13.33 0.67 -6.17
C GLU A 98 12.28 1.58 -6.82
N SER A 99 11.07 1.08 -7.10
CA SER A 99 10.02 1.86 -7.72
C SER A 99 9.67 3.09 -6.87
N THR A 100 9.41 4.20 -7.56
CA THR A 100 9.22 5.53 -6.98
C THR A 100 7.82 6.06 -7.27
N GLY A 101 7.44 7.14 -6.60
CA GLY A 101 6.17 7.83 -6.88
C GLY A 101 5.97 8.15 -8.37
N LYS A 102 7.03 8.49 -9.09
CA LYS A 102 6.99 8.72 -10.55
C LYS A 102 6.55 7.47 -11.31
N ASP A 103 7.06 6.29 -10.94
CA ASP A 103 6.75 5.04 -11.65
C ASP A 103 5.27 4.67 -11.48
N PHE A 104 4.71 4.88 -10.28
CA PHE A 104 3.29 4.68 -10.03
C PHE A 104 2.42 5.64 -10.85
N VAL A 105 2.74 6.94 -10.87
CA VAL A 105 1.99 7.93 -11.67
C VAL A 105 2.12 7.67 -13.16
N GLN A 106 3.28 7.23 -13.65
CA GLN A 106 3.46 6.87 -15.05
C GLN A 106 2.61 5.66 -15.46
N GLY A 107 2.45 4.67 -14.57
CA GLY A 107 1.66 3.47 -14.85
C GLY A 107 0.16 3.60 -14.58
N LEU A 108 -0.23 4.37 -13.55
CA LEU A 108 -1.61 4.47 -13.05
C LEU A 108 -2.26 5.84 -13.30
N ARG A 109 -1.52 6.82 -13.84
CA ARG A 109 -1.92 8.23 -13.95
C ARG A 109 -2.12 8.89 -12.58
N GLU A 110 -2.83 10.02 -12.55
CA GLU A 110 -3.11 10.76 -11.32
C GLU A 110 -3.95 9.93 -10.34
N PRO A 111 -3.63 9.94 -9.03
CA PRO A 111 -4.40 9.24 -8.03
C PRO A 111 -5.75 9.93 -7.76
N ASP A 112 -6.76 9.14 -7.37
CA ASP A 112 -8.08 9.64 -6.99
C ASP A 112 -8.02 10.40 -5.64
N ARG A 113 -7.18 9.90 -4.72
CA ARG A 113 -7.00 10.47 -3.38
C ARG A 113 -5.53 10.48 -3.00
N LYS A 114 -5.14 11.49 -2.22
CA LYS A 114 -3.75 11.67 -1.78
C LYS A 114 -3.69 12.42 -0.46
N GLY A 115 -2.69 12.15 0.38
CA GLY A 115 -2.55 12.79 1.69
C GLY A 115 -1.21 12.48 2.38
N GLY A 116 -1.05 12.93 3.62
CA GLY A 116 0.17 12.72 4.40
C GLY A 116 1.28 13.73 4.13
N GLY A 117 2.50 13.44 4.60
CA GLY A 117 3.69 14.29 4.46
C GLY A 117 3.78 15.47 5.43
N SER A 118 2.63 15.96 5.91
CA SER A 118 2.52 17.05 6.89
C SER A 118 2.70 16.51 8.32
N GLY A 119 3.94 16.34 8.76
CA GLY A 119 4.23 16.04 10.16
C GLY A 119 5.72 16.05 10.48
N PRO A 120 6.10 16.09 11.77
CA PRO A 120 7.49 16.06 12.18
C PRO A 120 8.16 14.76 11.75
N PHE A 121 9.47 14.82 11.48
CA PHE A 121 10.28 13.69 11.01
C PHE A 121 10.20 12.42 11.87
N SER A 122 9.76 12.53 13.13
CA SER A 122 9.72 11.47 14.14
C SER A 122 8.38 10.75 14.29
N GLY A 123 7.39 10.97 13.41
CA GLY A 123 6.10 10.27 13.52
C GLY A 123 5.09 10.56 12.41
N SER A 124 5.49 11.29 11.37
CA SER A 124 4.63 11.55 10.23
C SER A 124 4.51 10.30 9.34
N ILE A 125 3.27 10.00 8.96
CA ILE A 125 3.01 9.13 7.80
C ILE A 125 3.55 9.87 6.57
N GLY A 126 4.34 9.18 5.76
CA GLY A 126 4.79 9.71 4.48
C GLY A 126 3.60 10.10 3.59
N ILE A 127 3.87 10.79 2.49
CA ILE A 127 2.83 10.97 1.48
C ILE A 127 2.30 9.61 1.03
N TRP A 128 1.02 9.57 0.71
CA TRP A 128 0.35 8.39 0.18
C TRP A 128 -0.60 8.77 -0.94
N CYS A 129 -0.79 7.83 -1.86
CA CYS A 129 -1.67 7.97 -3.03
C CYS A 129 -2.58 6.74 -3.12
N GLU A 130 -3.83 6.93 -3.52
CA GLU A 130 -4.81 5.88 -3.72
C GLU A 130 -5.45 6.00 -5.12
N TRP A 131 -5.42 4.90 -5.86
CA TRP A 131 -6.11 4.68 -7.14
C TRP A 131 -7.27 3.71 -6.88
N THR A 132 -8.40 4.26 -6.46
CA THR A 132 -9.58 3.51 -6.00
C THR A 132 -10.12 2.58 -7.09
N LYS A 133 -10.07 3.00 -8.35
CA LYS A 133 -10.52 2.18 -9.51
C LYS A 133 -9.69 0.92 -9.71
N HIS A 134 -8.40 0.97 -9.36
CA HIS A 134 -7.49 -0.17 -9.46
C HIS A 134 -7.38 -0.95 -8.16
N GLY A 135 -7.95 -0.44 -7.05
CA GLY A 135 -7.84 -1.07 -5.75
C GLY A 135 -6.41 -1.01 -5.19
N ILE A 136 -5.69 0.08 -5.46
CA ILE A 136 -4.28 0.26 -5.09
C ILE A 136 -4.13 1.49 -4.20
N LEU A 137 -3.50 1.33 -3.04
CA LEU A 137 -2.99 2.42 -2.22
C LEU A 137 -1.49 2.23 -2.01
N VAL A 138 -0.74 3.32 -2.08
CA VAL A 138 0.72 3.30 -1.93
C VAL A 138 1.13 4.35 -0.90
N GLU A 139 1.85 3.90 0.12
CA GLU A 139 2.55 4.77 1.06
C GLU A 139 4.02 4.88 0.66
N PHE A 140 4.55 6.10 0.65
CA PHE A 140 5.94 6.37 0.30
C PHE A 140 6.80 6.57 1.54
N GLY A 141 8.04 6.11 1.46
CA GLY A 141 9.03 6.18 2.52
C GLY A 141 10.17 7.15 2.25
N GLY A 142 11.11 7.19 3.18
CA GLY A 142 12.31 8.03 3.07
C GLY A 142 12.10 9.50 3.43
N VAL A 143 13.17 10.28 3.30
CA VAL A 143 13.16 11.73 3.58
C VAL A 143 12.37 12.52 2.55
N GLU A 144 12.18 11.96 1.35
CA GLU A 144 11.44 12.58 0.25
C GLU A 144 9.92 12.56 0.47
N ALA A 145 9.42 11.61 1.25
CA ALA A 145 7.99 11.47 1.54
C ALA A 145 7.49 12.28 2.75
N ILE A 146 8.36 13.03 3.43
CA ILE A 146 8.02 13.72 4.71
C ILE A 146 8.53 15.15 4.76
N GLY A 147 7.87 15.95 5.60
CA GLY A 147 8.27 17.32 5.90
C GLY A 147 7.85 18.32 4.82
N PRO A 148 8.38 19.55 4.87
CA PRO A 148 8.12 20.55 3.84
C PRO A 148 8.45 20.00 2.46
N GLN A 149 7.63 20.37 1.48
CA GLN A 149 7.81 20.02 0.08
C GLN A 149 7.78 18.50 -0.22
N ALA A 150 7.18 17.69 0.65
CA ALA A 150 7.09 16.25 0.43
C ALA A 150 6.32 15.89 -0.86
N TRP A 151 5.37 16.73 -1.29
CA TRP A 151 4.62 16.49 -2.54
C TRP A 151 5.44 16.80 -3.78
N GLU A 152 6.34 17.77 -3.70
CA GLU A 152 7.24 18.18 -4.77
C GLU A 152 8.39 17.17 -4.94
N ARG A 153 8.86 16.59 -3.84
CA ARG A 153 9.92 15.56 -3.82
C ARG A 153 9.37 14.13 -3.93
N GLY A 154 8.08 13.94 -3.69
CA GLY A 154 7.40 12.65 -3.65
C GLY A 154 7.55 11.79 -4.90
N LYS A 155 7.79 12.41 -6.05
CA LYS A 155 8.09 11.70 -7.30
C LYS A 155 9.30 10.76 -7.19
N ASP A 156 10.29 11.10 -6.35
CA ASP A 156 11.52 10.32 -6.16
C ASP A 156 11.45 9.44 -4.90
N ALA A 157 10.36 9.51 -4.13
CA ALA A 157 10.20 8.71 -2.93
C ALA A 157 9.93 7.25 -3.30
N VAL A 158 10.71 6.34 -2.70
CA VAL A 158 10.53 4.89 -2.85
C VAL A 158 9.31 4.45 -2.04
N TRP A 159 8.49 3.55 -2.58
CA TRP A 159 7.34 3.02 -1.86
C TRP A 159 7.77 2.19 -0.64
N LYS A 160 6.97 2.26 0.42
CA LYS A 160 7.14 1.52 1.67
C LYS A 160 6.06 0.46 1.84
N VAL A 161 4.82 0.79 1.49
CA VAL A 161 3.69 -0.13 1.58
C VAL A 161 2.85 0.00 0.31
N VAL A 162 2.51 -1.14 -0.28
CA VAL A 162 1.48 -1.23 -1.32
C VAL A 162 0.33 -2.03 -0.74
N THR A 163 -0.83 -1.40 -0.61
CA THR A 163 -2.07 -2.04 -0.23
C THR A 163 -2.88 -2.35 -1.49
N VAL A 164 -3.27 -3.61 -1.63
CA VAL A 164 -4.20 -4.09 -2.66
C VAL A 164 -5.52 -4.40 -1.99
N PHE A 165 -6.61 -3.83 -2.50
CA PHE A 165 -7.96 -4.02 -1.99
C PHE A 165 -8.94 -4.22 -3.14
N LEU A 166 -10.12 -4.76 -2.84
CA LEU A 166 -11.17 -4.89 -3.84
C LEU A 166 -11.64 -3.48 -4.26
N PRO A 167 -11.56 -3.10 -5.54
CA PRO A 167 -12.10 -1.84 -5.99
C PRO A 167 -13.61 -1.82 -5.69
N ASN A 168 -14.11 -0.70 -5.17
CA ASN A 168 -15.55 -0.49 -5.06
C ASN A 168 -16.14 -0.24 -6.46
N ILE A 169 -16.23 -1.29 -7.26
CA ILE A 169 -17.05 -1.31 -8.46
C ILE A 169 -18.48 -1.42 -7.94
N ASN A 170 -19.15 -0.26 -7.78
CA ASN A 170 -20.59 -0.30 -7.57
C ASN A 170 -21.18 -1.20 -8.67
N ASN A 171 -21.97 -2.20 -8.26
CA ASN A 171 -22.72 -3.10 -9.14
C ASN A 171 -23.63 -2.30 -10.07
N SER A 172 -23.07 -1.79 -11.17
CA SER A 172 -23.81 -1.36 -12.35
C SER A 172 -23.76 -2.49 -13.37
N SER A 173 -24.31 -3.62 -12.95
CA SER A 173 -24.82 -4.67 -13.85
C SER A 173 -26.00 -5.32 -13.14
N ALA A 174 -27.10 -4.57 -13.09
CA ALA A 174 -28.40 -5.20 -13.03
C ALA A 174 -28.59 -5.97 -14.34
N THR A 175 -28.67 -7.29 -14.25
CA THR A 175 -29.44 -8.15 -15.16
C THR A 175 -29.93 -9.35 -14.36
#